data_AF-A0A2T2UEC2-F1
#
_entry.id   AF-A0A2T2UEC2-F1
#
_cell.length_a   1.000
_cell.length_b   1.000
_cell.length_c   1.000
_cell.angle_alpha   90.00
_cell.angle_beta   90.00
_cell.angle_gamma   90.00
#
_symmetry.space_group_name_H-M   'P 1'
#
loop_
_entity.id
_entity.type
_entity.pdbx_description
1 polymer ?
#
loop_
_entity_poly.entity_id
_entity_poly.type
_entity_poly.pdbx_seq_one_letter_code
_entity_poly.pdbx_strand_id
1 'polypeptide(L)'
;MTTALDTDVRPEDRFISAFKVNHGQALNGTNASIAQQREDAIERFSQLGIPDNTLEAWKYTNISKIIDRPYTLPLVPESPSVGPDDIAPFTIDEMDAHRVVLVNGRIDESLSDIGDLPAGVVVSGLAEAGAEHPDVVEEHYGKYADFENEALTALNTAFVQDGAFVYVPSGTVVRKPIFFLHVTAGQEDLFLQPRHLFVVEDGAIARIVEAQHSLTDAHTFTNTVSEFFVGERSNLEHYLIQDEGPTASQVHTRAG
;
A
#
# COMPACT_ATOMS: atom_id res chain seq x y z
N MET A 1 11.79 -13.80 -3.97
CA MET A 1 12.86 -13.81 -2.96
C MET A 1 12.31 -13.08 -1.76
N THR A 2 11.90 -13.84 -0.76
CA THR A 2 11.38 -13.34 0.51
C THR A 2 12.57 -13.11 1.43
N THR A 3 12.64 -11.94 2.07
CA THR A 3 13.75 -11.59 2.97
C THR A 3 13.26 -11.74 4.40
N ALA A 4 13.76 -12.77 5.09
CA ALA A 4 13.56 -12.92 6.53
C ALA A 4 14.34 -11.82 7.27
N LEU A 5 13.70 -11.14 8.22
CA LEU A 5 14.36 -10.13 9.04
C LEU A 5 15.12 -10.80 10.21
N ASP A 6 16.44 -10.57 10.27
CA ASP A 6 17.33 -11.16 11.31
C ASP A 6 17.00 -10.63 12.71
N THR A 7 16.50 -11.48 13.60
CA THR A 7 16.09 -11.06 14.94
C THR A 7 17.22 -10.77 15.92
N ASP A 8 18.48 -11.11 15.60
CA ASP A 8 19.62 -10.94 16.51
C ASP A 8 20.17 -9.50 16.53
N VAL A 9 19.68 -8.63 15.63
CA VAL A 9 20.01 -7.21 15.57
C VAL A 9 18.82 -6.33 15.94
N ARG A 10 19.08 -5.03 16.19
CA ARG A 10 18.01 -4.06 16.48
C ARG A 10 17.01 -4.03 15.32
N PRO A 11 15.69 -3.93 15.58
CA PRO A 11 14.67 -4.01 14.53
C PRO A 11 14.92 -3.05 13.34
N GLU A 12 15.39 -1.83 13.58
CA GLU A 12 15.74 -0.87 12.53
C GLU A 12 16.89 -1.35 11.61
N ASP A 13 17.90 -2.02 12.17
CA ASP A 13 19.06 -2.53 11.43
C ASP A 13 18.66 -3.67 10.49
N ARG A 14 17.57 -4.39 10.78
CA ARG A 14 17.01 -5.47 9.94
C ARG A 14 16.52 -4.91 8.61
N PHE A 15 15.74 -3.84 8.67
CA PHE A 15 15.22 -3.15 7.48
C PHE A 15 16.35 -2.52 6.67
N ILE A 16 17.29 -1.82 7.32
CA ILE A 16 18.43 -1.21 6.62
C ILE A 16 19.26 -2.27 5.89
N SER A 17 19.52 -3.40 6.56
CA SER A 17 20.24 -4.55 5.95
C SER A 17 19.46 -5.16 4.79
N ALA A 18 18.16 -5.40 4.98
CA ALA A 18 17.28 -5.95 3.95
C ALA A 18 17.22 -5.07 2.71
N PHE A 19 17.14 -3.74 2.88
CA PHE A 19 17.17 -2.79 1.77
C PHE A 19 18.48 -2.89 1.00
N LYS A 20 19.63 -2.84 1.69
CA LYS A 20 20.96 -2.93 1.06
C LYS A 20 21.18 -4.22 0.27
N VAL A 21 20.70 -5.35 0.79
CA VAL A 21 20.86 -6.67 0.15
C VAL A 21 19.99 -6.80 -1.11
N ASN A 22 18.79 -6.22 -1.08
CA ASN A 22 17.83 -6.32 -2.20
C ASN A 22 17.88 -5.14 -3.16
N HIS A 23 18.68 -4.12 -2.84
CA HIS A 23 19.02 -3.02 -3.73
C HIS A 23 19.61 -3.57 -5.03
N GLY A 24 19.11 -3.11 -6.18
CA GLY A 24 19.53 -3.65 -7.48
C GLY A 24 18.67 -4.75 -8.07
N GLN A 25 17.82 -5.43 -7.29
CA GLN A 25 17.03 -6.59 -7.74
C GLN A 25 15.52 -6.32 -7.72
N ALA A 26 14.97 -6.10 -6.52
CA ALA A 26 13.54 -5.89 -6.30
C ALA A 26 13.19 -4.44 -5.98
N LEU A 27 14.19 -3.64 -5.58
CA LEU A 27 13.99 -2.26 -5.14
C LEU A 27 14.32 -1.21 -6.21
N ASN A 28 14.89 -1.62 -7.34
CA ASN A 28 15.07 -0.75 -8.49
C ASN A 28 13.72 -0.52 -9.16
N GLY A 29 13.13 0.65 -8.97
CA GLY A 29 11.99 1.07 -9.79
C GLY A 29 12.38 1.15 -11.27
N THR A 30 11.39 1.06 -12.16
CA THR A 30 11.57 1.36 -13.59
C THR A 30 11.85 2.85 -13.83
N ASN A 31 11.56 3.68 -12.83
CA ASN A 31 11.70 5.12 -12.83
C ASN A 31 12.86 5.59 -11.93
N ALA A 32 13.80 6.34 -12.51
CA ALA A 32 14.98 6.83 -11.79
C ALA A 32 14.64 7.78 -10.63
N SER A 33 13.57 8.59 -10.74
CA SER A 33 13.13 9.48 -9.66
C SER A 33 12.61 8.69 -8.47
N ILE A 34 11.78 7.67 -8.71
CA ILE A 34 11.25 6.79 -7.66
C ILE A 34 12.37 5.98 -7.01
N ALA A 35 13.35 5.51 -7.79
CA ALA A 35 14.51 4.82 -7.25
C ALA A 35 15.33 5.71 -6.29
N GLN A 36 15.56 6.99 -6.66
CA GLN A 36 16.24 7.93 -5.77
C GLN A 36 15.42 8.21 -4.50
N GLN A 37 14.09 8.40 -4.62
CA GLN A 37 13.24 8.59 -3.45
C GLN A 37 13.30 7.42 -2.46
N ARG A 38 13.47 6.17 -2.95
CA ARG A 38 13.66 4.99 -2.09
C ARG A 38 14.96 5.05 -1.30
N GLU A 39 16.05 5.47 -1.94
CA GLU A 39 17.35 5.67 -1.28
C GLU A 39 17.26 6.74 -0.19
N ASP A 40 16.69 7.89 -0.53
CA ASP A 40 16.54 9.00 0.40
C ASP A 40 15.65 8.58 1.59
N ALA A 41 14.61 7.80 1.33
CA ALA A 41 13.70 7.31 2.35
C ALA A 41 14.33 6.28 3.29
N ILE A 42 15.16 5.34 2.80
CA ILE A 42 15.83 4.39 3.71
C ILE A 42 16.91 5.09 4.55
N GLU A 43 17.62 6.07 3.96
CA GLU A 43 18.55 6.91 4.72
C GLU A 43 17.79 7.64 5.82
N ARG A 44 16.63 8.21 5.48
CA ARG A 44 15.85 8.94 6.46
C ARG A 44 15.28 8.05 7.57
N PHE A 45 14.76 6.87 7.22
CA PHE A 45 14.35 5.87 8.20
C PHE A 45 15.48 5.50 9.15
N SER A 46 16.73 5.38 8.65
CA SER A 46 17.89 5.07 9.50
C SER A 46 18.20 6.14 10.55
N GLN A 47 17.84 7.40 10.28
CA GLN A 47 18.00 8.52 11.20
C GLN A 47 16.84 8.63 12.19
N LEU A 48 15.61 8.37 11.73
CA LEU A 48 14.40 8.47 12.54
C LEU A 48 14.23 7.27 13.48
N GLY A 49 14.61 6.07 13.02
CA GLY A 49 14.39 4.81 13.72
C GLY A 49 12.93 4.38 13.76
N ILE A 50 12.65 3.25 14.41
CA ILE A 50 11.28 2.80 14.63
C ILE A 50 10.66 3.66 15.75
N PRO A 51 9.44 4.20 15.56
CA PRO A 51 8.81 5.00 16.59
C PRO A 51 8.63 4.21 17.90
N ASP A 52 8.77 4.91 19.01
CA ASP A 52 8.53 4.37 20.35
C ASP A 52 7.61 5.29 21.15
N ASN A 53 7.25 4.88 22.37
CA ASN A 53 6.35 5.64 23.22
C ASN A 53 6.92 6.99 23.72
N THR A 54 8.16 7.34 23.39
CA THR A 54 8.72 8.67 23.72
C THR A 54 8.22 9.75 22.77
N LEU A 55 7.79 9.39 21.57
CA LEU A 55 7.17 10.28 20.61
C LEU A 55 5.69 10.47 20.96
N GLU A 56 5.21 11.72 20.98
CA GLU A 56 3.84 12.04 21.39
C GLU A 56 2.78 11.31 20.54
N ALA A 57 3.04 11.16 19.23
CA ALA A 57 2.18 10.40 18.31
C ALA A 57 2.05 8.91 18.65
N TRP A 58 3.01 8.35 19.38
CA TRP A 58 3.12 6.91 19.71
C TRP A 58 3.03 6.64 21.21
N LYS A 59 2.78 7.67 22.02
CA LYS A 59 2.75 7.59 23.49
C LYS A 59 1.89 6.46 24.05
N TYR A 60 0.77 6.17 23.40
CA TYR A 60 -0.18 5.13 23.82
C TYR A 60 -0.14 3.86 22.97
N THR A 61 0.69 3.83 21.92
CA THR A 61 0.78 2.71 20.97
C THR A 61 2.22 2.23 20.90
N ASN A 62 2.51 1.11 21.55
CA ASN A 62 3.87 0.53 21.54
C ASN A 62 4.12 -0.22 20.23
N ILE A 63 4.38 0.54 19.16
CA ILE A 63 4.59 0.00 17.81
C ILE A 63 5.91 -0.78 17.69
N SER A 64 6.93 -0.38 18.46
CA SER A 64 8.24 -1.05 18.45
C SER A 64 8.13 -2.54 18.84
N LYS A 65 7.31 -2.89 19.84
CA LYS A 65 7.04 -4.30 20.19
C LYS A 65 6.26 -5.07 19.14
N ILE A 66 5.41 -4.39 18.37
CA ILE A 66 4.62 -5.03 17.31
C ILE A 66 5.54 -5.35 16.12
N ILE A 67 6.46 -4.43 15.81
CA ILE A 67 7.44 -4.54 14.71
C ILE A 67 8.58 -5.51 15.07
N ASP A 68 8.95 -5.65 16.34
CA ASP A 68 10.00 -6.57 16.79
C ASP A 68 9.54 -8.04 16.80
N ARG A 69 9.32 -8.57 15.59
CA ARG A 69 8.96 -9.96 15.30
C ARG A 69 9.73 -10.44 14.06
N PRO A 70 9.88 -11.76 13.88
CA PRO A 70 10.55 -12.33 12.72
C PRO A 70 9.66 -12.28 11.46
N TYR A 71 9.23 -11.08 11.05
CA TYR A 71 8.45 -10.94 9.84
C TYR A 71 9.28 -11.25 8.60
N THR A 72 8.60 -11.79 7.60
CA THR A 72 9.06 -11.92 6.23
C THR A 72 8.58 -10.73 5.41
N LEU A 73 9.50 -10.10 4.65
CA LEU A 73 9.19 -9.00 3.74
C LEU A 73 9.08 -9.51 2.28
N PRO A 74 7.88 -9.53 1.68
CA PRO A 74 7.67 -10.05 0.32
C PRO A 74 8.05 -9.00 -0.73
N LEU A 75 9.33 -9.02 -1.12
CA LEU A 75 9.91 -8.09 -2.10
C LEU A 75 9.68 -8.52 -3.56
N VAL A 76 9.31 -9.77 -3.80
CA VAL A 76 9.03 -10.29 -5.14
C VAL A 76 7.59 -10.80 -5.14
N PRO A 77 6.86 -10.72 -6.26
CA PRO A 77 5.54 -11.33 -6.36
C PRO A 77 5.60 -12.80 -5.96
N GLU A 78 4.86 -13.14 -4.91
CA GLU A 78 4.49 -14.50 -4.56
C GLU A 78 3.00 -14.63 -4.82
N SER A 79 2.59 -15.78 -5.35
CA SER A 79 1.18 -16.10 -5.56
C SER A 79 0.74 -17.03 -4.43
N PRO A 80 0.31 -16.51 -3.27
CA PRO A 80 -0.38 -17.35 -2.30
C PRO A 80 -1.61 -17.97 -2.98
N SER A 81 -1.97 -19.19 -2.57
CA SER A 81 -3.13 -19.88 -3.11
C SER A 81 -4.42 -19.24 -2.57
N VAL A 82 -4.85 -18.14 -3.17
CA VAL A 82 -6.11 -17.45 -2.90
C VAL A 82 -7.00 -17.61 -4.13
N GLY A 83 -8.20 -18.12 -3.94
CA GLY A 83 -9.20 -18.33 -4.99
C GLY A 83 -10.48 -17.52 -4.77
N PRO A 84 -11.42 -17.56 -5.74
CA PRO A 84 -12.71 -16.88 -5.63
C PRO A 84 -13.52 -17.28 -4.39
N ASP A 85 -13.47 -18.56 -4.00
CA ASP A 85 -14.19 -19.07 -2.83
C ASP A 85 -13.65 -18.50 -1.52
N ASP A 86 -12.36 -18.14 -1.46
CA ASP A 86 -11.72 -17.56 -0.27
C ASP A 86 -12.15 -16.10 -0.05
N ILE A 87 -12.39 -15.36 -1.14
CA ILE A 87 -12.77 -13.94 -1.07
C ILE A 87 -14.29 -13.72 -1.03
N ALA A 88 -15.08 -14.70 -1.48
CA ALA A 88 -16.54 -14.60 -1.55
C ALA A 88 -17.19 -14.13 -0.24
N PRO A 89 -16.78 -14.61 0.97
CA PRO A 89 -17.36 -14.15 2.24
C PRO A 89 -17.13 -12.67 2.55
N PHE A 90 -16.14 -12.04 1.92
CA PHE A 90 -15.74 -10.65 2.15
C PHE A 90 -16.24 -9.69 1.07
N THR A 91 -16.90 -10.23 0.04
CA THR A 91 -17.59 -9.38 -0.93
C THR A 91 -18.83 -8.77 -0.28
N ILE A 92 -19.17 -7.54 -0.68
CA ILE A 92 -20.37 -6.87 -0.22
C ILE A 92 -21.51 -7.27 -1.15
N ASP A 93 -22.46 -8.05 -0.64
CA ASP A 93 -23.63 -8.49 -1.37
C ASP A 93 -24.35 -7.31 -2.03
N GLU A 94 -24.78 -7.50 -3.29
CA GLU A 94 -25.53 -6.53 -4.10
C GLU A 94 -24.81 -5.20 -4.40
N MET A 95 -23.51 -5.07 -4.06
CA MET A 95 -22.75 -3.87 -4.37
C MET A 95 -22.38 -3.83 -5.86
N ASP A 96 -22.98 -2.89 -6.60
CA ASP A 96 -22.61 -2.59 -8.00
C ASP A 96 -21.35 -1.71 -8.04
N ALA A 97 -20.17 -2.35 -8.04
CA ALA A 97 -18.86 -1.69 -7.97
C ALA A 97 -17.87 -2.18 -9.05
N HIS A 98 -16.85 -1.37 -9.32
CA HIS A 98 -15.63 -1.81 -9.99
C HIS A 98 -14.75 -2.51 -8.94
N ARG A 99 -14.81 -3.85 -8.84
CA ARG A 99 -14.09 -4.61 -7.80
C ARG A 99 -12.64 -4.85 -8.21
N VAL A 100 -11.72 -4.50 -7.33
CA VAL A 100 -10.29 -4.78 -7.44
C VAL A 100 -9.88 -5.55 -6.20
N VAL A 101 -9.24 -6.70 -6.38
CA VAL A 101 -8.75 -7.52 -5.28
C VAL A 101 -7.24 -7.35 -5.18
N LEU A 102 -6.75 -7.00 -4.00
CA LEU A 102 -5.32 -7.00 -3.69
C LEU A 102 -4.98 -8.14 -2.75
N VAL A 103 -4.01 -8.96 -3.12
CA VAL A 103 -3.46 -10.00 -2.26
C VAL A 103 -2.08 -9.57 -1.80
N ASN A 104 -1.87 -9.42 -0.49
CA ASN A 104 -0.62 -8.92 0.10
C ASN A 104 -0.13 -7.61 -0.54
N GLY A 105 -1.05 -6.70 -0.84
CA GLY A 105 -0.76 -5.38 -1.39
C GLY A 105 -0.49 -5.32 -2.90
N ARG A 106 -0.75 -6.40 -3.66
CA ARG A 106 -0.63 -6.45 -5.12
C ARG A 106 -1.96 -6.82 -5.76
N ILE A 107 -2.31 -6.23 -6.89
CA ILE A 107 -3.56 -6.57 -7.58
C ILE A 107 -3.51 -7.99 -8.12
N ASP A 108 -4.59 -8.73 -7.89
CA ASP A 108 -4.87 -10.01 -8.54
C ASP A 108 -5.99 -9.81 -9.56
N GLU A 109 -5.62 -9.76 -10.84
CA GLU A 109 -6.56 -9.60 -11.94
C GLU A 109 -7.57 -10.74 -12.03
N SER A 110 -7.17 -11.96 -11.66
CA SER A 110 -8.03 -13.15 -11.77
C SER A 110 -9.17 -13.17 -10.74
N LEU A 111 -9.02 -12.41 -9.66
CA LEU A 111 -10.02 -12.23 -8.60
C LEU A 111 -10.81 -10.91 -8.74
N SER A 112 -10.29 -9.99 -9.57
CA SER A 112 -10.87 -8.67 -9.82
C SER A 112 -11.99 -8.71 -10.87
N ASP A 113 -12.92 -7.78 -10.76
CA ASP A 113 -14.01 -7.55 -11.72
C ASP A 113 -14.23 -6.05 -11.86
N ILE A 114 -13.34 -5.41 -12.62
CA ILE A 114 -13.34 -3.96 -12.81
C ILE A 114 -14.46 -3.56 -13.76
N GLY A 115 -14.75 -4.35 -14.80
CA GLY A 115 -15.74 -4.01 -15.82
C GLY A 115 -15.38 -2.74 -16.61
N ASP A 116 -16.40 -2.11 -17.22
CA ASP A 116 -16.21 -0.93 -18.06
C ASP A 116 -16.02 0.35 -17.23
N LEU A 117 -14.89 1.02 -17.43
CA LEU A 117 -14.61 2.33 -16.83
C LEU A 117 -14.99 3.47 -17.79
N PRO A 118 -15.35 4.67 -17.28
CA PRO A 118 -15.46 5.86 -18.10
C PRO A 118 -14.17 6.15 -18.87
N ALA A 119 -14.28 6.78 -20.04
CA ALA A 119 -13.12 7.06 -20.88
C ALA A 119 -12.03 7.85 -20.13
N GLY A 120 -10.80 7.35 -20.15
CA GLY A 120 -9.63 7.95 -19.52
C GLY A 120 -9.49 7.65 -18.02
N VAL A 121 -10.47 7.01 -17.37
CA VAL A 121 -10.31 6.53 -15.99
C VAL A 121 -9.39 5.33 -15.99
N VAL A 122 -8.42 5.32 -15.08
CA VAL A 122 -7.46 4.22 -14.91
C VAL A 122 -7.64 3.65 -13.50
N VAL A 123 -7.74 2.33 -13.42
CA VAL A 123 -7.70 1.56 -12.16
C VAL A 123 -6.76 0.39 -12.39
N SER A 124 -5.61 0.41 -11.71
CA SER A 124 -4.53 -0.55 -11.94
C SER A 124 -3.58 -0.65 -10.74
N GLY A 125 -2.54 -1.47 -10.87
CA GLY A 125 -1.48 -1.55 -9.86
C GLY A 125 -0.61 -0.29 -9.90
N LEU A 126 -0.06 0.12 -8.76
CA LEU A 126 0.84 1.29 -8.74
C LEU A 126 2.10 1.05 -9.57
N ALA A 127 2.64 -0.18 -9.55
CA ALA A 127 3.80 -0.54 -10.35
C ALA A 127 3.51 -0.48 -11.87
N GLU A 128 2.33 -0.96 -12.28
CA GLU A 128 1.86 -0.90 -13.66
C GLU A 128 1.62 0.55 -14.11
N ALA A 129 0.93 1.34 -13.29
CA ALA A 129 0.71 2.76 -13.55
C ALA A 129 2.04 3.54 -13.71
N GLY A 130 3.06 3.21 -12.92
CA GLY A 130 4.39 3.81 -13.06
C GLY A 130 5.09 3.49 -14.38
N ALA A 131 4.73 2.37 -15.04
CA ALA A 131 5.25 2.00 -16.35
C ALA A 131 4.41 2.57 -17.51
N GLU A 132 3.08 2.58 -17.37
CA GLU A 132 2.16 2.97 -18.45
C GLU A 132 1.76 4.46 -18.43
N HIS A 133 1.78 5.08 -17.24
CA HIS A 133 1.40 6.48 -17.00
C HIS A 133 2.46 7.23 -16.17
N PRO A 134 3.75 7.19 -16.56
CA PRO A 134 4.84 7.74 -15.76
C PRO A 134 4.68 9.23 -15.46
N ASP A 135 4.14 10.02 -16.40
CA ASP A 135 3.96 11.46 -16.22
C ASP A 135 3.05 11.79 -15.03
N VAL A 136 1.90 11.10 -14.92
CA VAL A 136 0.93 11.29 -13.82
C VAL A 136 1.51 10.77 -12.51
N VAL A 137 2.17 9.61 -12.55
CA VAL A 137 2.76 9.02 -11.34
C VAL A 137 3.89 9.90 -10.81
N GLU A 138 4.79 10.41 -11.66
CA GLU A 138 5.88 11.31 -11.26
C GLU A 138 5.39 12.64 -10.67
N GLU A 139 4.27 13.16 -11.19
CA GLU A 139 3.67 14.39 -10.71
C GLU A 139 3.17 14.25 -9.26
N HIS A 140 2.58 13.11 -8.90
CA HIS A 140 1.84 12.94 -7.66
C HIS A 140 2.48 12.00 -6.63
N TYR A 141 3.28 11.01 -7.04
CA TYR A 141 3.88 10.04 -6.13
C TYR A 141 4.88 10.69 -5.18
N GLY A 142 4.73 10.41 -3.88
CA GLY A 142 5.65 10.89 -2.85
C GLY A 142 5.56 12.40 -2.61
N LYS A 143 4.49 13.06 -3.04
CA LYS A 143 4.31 14.51 -2.87
C LYS A 143 3.54 14.87 -1.62
N TYR A 144 2.66 13.98 -1.18
CA TYR A 144 1.70 14.29 -0.11
C TYR A 144 2.09 13.65 1.20
N ALA A 145 2.66 12.44 1.14
CA ALA A 145 3.10 11.71 2.33
C ALA A 145 4.53 12.12 2.74
N ASP A 146 4.67 12.67 3.95
CA ASP A 146 5.94 13.17 4.50
C ASP A 146 6.86 12.02 4.93
N PHE A 147 7.73 11.55 4.02
CA PHE A 147 8.77 10.59 4.36
C PHE A 147 9.99 11.23 5.02
N GLU A 148 10.07 12.57 5.07
CA GLU A 148 11.18 13.28 5.71
C GLU A 148 11.00 13.33 7.23
N ASN A 149 9.80 13.27 7.77
CA ASN A 149 9.60 13.34 9.23
C ASN A 149 8.87 12.13 9.82
N GLU A 150 8.17 11.34 9.01
CA GLU A 150 7.44 10.17 9.48
C GLU A 150 8.18 8.87 9.15
N ALA A 151 8.69 8.20 10.19
CA ALA A 151 9.52 7.00 10.04
C ALA A 151 8.82 5.87 9.28
N LEU A 152 7.53 5.62 9.56
CA LEU A 152 6.79 4.56 8.87
C LEU A 152 6.46 4.93 7.43
N THR A 153 6.26 6.22 7.12
CA THR A 153 6.16 6.69 5.74
C THR A 153 7.48 6.50 5.00
N ALA A 154 8.61 6.83 5.63
CA ALA A 154 9.95 6.58 5.09
C ALA A 154 10.18 5.09 4.81
N LEU A 155 9.79 4.23 5.75
CA LEU A 155 9.91 2.79 5.58
C LEU A 155 9.03 2.27 4.43
N ASN A 156 7.79 2.76 4.30
CA ASN A 156 6.92 2.41 3.17
C ASN A 156 7.50 2.91 1.83
N THR A 157 7.94 4.18 1.76
CA THR A 157 8.56 4.74 0.56
C THR A 157 9.77 3.92 0.11
N ALA A 158 10.60 3.46 1.05
CA ALA A 158 11.76 2.63 0.74
C ALA A 158 11.37 1.24 0.17
N PHE A 159 10.34 0.60 0.73
CA PHE A 159 10.05 -0.80 0.46
C PHE A 159 8.86 -1.09 -0.43
N VAL A 160 8.04 -0.09 -0.77
CA VAL A 160 6.86 -0.24 -1.61
C VAL A 160 7.20 -1.04 -2.86
N GLN A 161 6.39 -2.06 -3.14
CA GLN A 161 6.50 -2.86 -4.36
C GLN A 161 5.36 -2.57 -5.30
N ASP A 162 4.17 -2.38 -4.74
CA ASP A 162 2.95 -2.14 -5.49
C ASP A 162 1.89 -1.54 -4.56
N GLY A 163 0.69 -1.39 -5.11
CA GLY A 163 -0.54 -1.12 -4.40
C GLY A 163 -1.62 -0.77 -5.40
N ALA A 164 -2.35 0.30 -5.14
CA ALA A 164 -3.52 0.65 -5.94
C ALA A 164 -3.30 2.01 -6.58
N PHE A 165 -3.62 2.13 -7.85
CA PHE A 165 -3.61 3.40 -8.57
C PHE A 165 -5.01 3.66 -9.12
N VAL A 166 -5.50 4.88 -8.88
CA VAL A 166 -6.73 5.39 -9.50
C VAL A 166 -6.44 6.75 -10.09
N TYR A 167 -6.74 6.93 -11.37
CA TYR A 167 -6.75 8.23 -12.03
C TYR A 167 -8.13 8.51 -12.60
N VAL A 168 -8.69 9.68 -12.26
CA VAL A 168 -9.98 10.15 -12.77
C VAL A 168 -9.79 11.49 -13.47
N PRO A 169 -9.92 11.56 -14.81
CA PRO A 169 -9.67 12.78 -15.58
C PRO A 169 -10.65 13.90 -15.26
N SER A 170 -10.25 15.14 -15.56
CA SER A 170 -11.04 16.34 -15.26
C SER A 170 -12.47 16.24 -15.79
N GLY A 171 -13.45 16.65 -14.97
CA GLY A 171 -14.86 16.64 -15.33
C GLY A 171 -15.50 15.26 -15.47
N THR A 172 -14.80 14.18 -15.13
CA THR A 172 -15.32 12.81 -15.23
C THR A 172 -16.02 12.38 -13.95
N VAL A 173 -17.17 11.70 -14.09
CA VAL A 173 -17.91 11.15 -12.95
C VAL A 173 -17.91 9.63 -13.02
N VAL A 174 -17.22 9.00 -12.05
CA VAL A 174 -17.26 7.54 -11.84
C VAL A 174 -18.47 7.23 -10.98
N ARG A 175 -19.54 6.70 -11.61
CA ARG A 175 -20.84 6.51 -10.93
C ARG A 175 -20.84 5.34 -9.94
N LYS A 176 -20.20 4.23 -10.31
CA LYS A 176 -20.05 3.07 -9.44
C LYS A 176 -18.84 3.31 -8.52
N PRO A 177 -18.87 2.89 -7.25
CA PRO A 177 -17.68 2.90 -6.43
C PRO A 177 -16.59 2.01 -7.04
N ILE A 178 -15.35 2.41 -6.86
CA ILE A 178 -14.19 1.54 -7.02
C ILE A 178 -14.01 0.85 -5.67
N PHE A 179 -14.17 -0.47 -5.64
CA PHE A 179 -14.10 -1.27 -4.42
C PHE A 179 -12.80 -2.05 -4.38
N PHE A 180 -11.90 -1.68 -3.48
CA PHE A 180 -10.69 -2.43 -3.19
C PHE A 180 -10.94 -3.42 -2.05
N LEU A 181 -10.83 -4.70 -2.36
CA LEU A 181 -10.83 -5.78 -1.39
C LEU A 181 -9.38 -6.20 -1.12
N HIS A 182 -8.84 -5.82 0.02
CA HIS A 182 -7.51 -6.18 0.46
C HIS A 182 -7.56 -7.46 1.28
N VAL A 183 -6.76 -8.44 0.86
CA VAL A 183 -6.68 -9.74 1.50
C VAL A 183 -5.23 -10.06 1.83
N THR A 184 -4.97 -10.28 3.12
CA THR A 184 -3.65 -10.76 3.56
C THR A 184 -3.66 -12.28 3.66
N ALA A 185 -2.73 -12.96 2.99
CA ALA A 185 -2.63 -14.41 2.95
C ALA A 185 -1.17 -14.88 3.01
N GLY A 186 -0.91 -15.96 3.73
CA GLY A 186 0.44 -16.50 3.89
C GLY A 186 0.53 -17.45 5.08
N GLN A 187 1.61 -18.23 5.17
CA GLN A 187 1.86 -19.13 6.31
C GLN A 187 2.90 -18.59 7.27
N GLU A 188 3.68 -17.59 6.84
CA GLU A 188 4.70 -16.92 7.64
C GLU A 188 4.17 -15.58 8.16
N ASP A 189 4.80 -15.05 9.21
CA ASP A 189 4.54 -13.70 9.67
C ASP A 189 4.93 -12.70 8.56
N LEU A 190 4.04 -11.78 8.18
CA LEU A 190 4.26 -10.88 7.03
C LEU A 190 4.42 -9.41 7.45
N PHE A 191 5.38 -8.72 6.84
CA PHE A 191 5.47 -7.26 6.87
C PHE A 191 5.11 -6.72 5.49
N LEU A 192 4.00 -5.98 5.38
CA LEU A 192 3.47 -5.49 4.12
C LEU A 192 3.62 -3.97 4.02
N GLN A 193 3.93 -3.48 2.81
CA GLN A 193 4.22 -2.06 2.55
C GLN A 193 3.42 -1.56 1.32
N PRO A 194 2.09 -1.78 1.23
CA PRO A 194 1.33 -1.31 0.09
C PRO A 194 1.31 0.23 0.05
N ARG A 195 1.32 0.80 -1.16
CA ARG A 195 1.10 2.24 -1.35
C ARG A 195 0.02 2.49 -2.38
N HIS A 196 -0.91 3.36 -2.05
CA HIS A 196 -2.02 3.73 -2.92
C HIS A 196 -1.85 5.17 -3.38
N LEU A 197 -2.15 5.43 -4.64
CA LEU A 197 -2.15 6.77 -5.22
C LEU A 197 -3.48 6.99 -5.94
N PHE A 198 -4.28 7.92 -5.41
CA PHE A 198 -5.61 8.23 -5.92
C PHE A 198 -5.65 9.68 -6.39
N VAL A 199 -5.73 9.87 -7.70
CA VAL A 199 -5.69 11.17 -8.38
C VAL A 199 -7.07 11.45 -8.97
N VAL A 200 -7.76 12.45 -8.43
CA VAL A 200 -9.07 12.90 -8.89
C VAL A 200 -8.93 14.34 -9.35
N GLU A 201 -8.90 14.53 -10.67
CA GLU A 201 -8.63 15.81 -11.31
C GLU A 201 -9.76 16.84 -11.16
N ASP A 202 -9.51 18.07 -11.59
CA ASP A 202 -10.44 19.18 -11.55
C ASP A 202 -11.87 18.81 -12.01
N GLY A 203 -12.86 19.07 -11.17
CA GLY A 203 -14.27 18.80 -11.46
C GLY A 203 -14.64 17.32 -11.56
N ALA A 204 -13.72 16.38 -11.29
CA ALA A 204 -13.99 14.96 -11.31
C ALA A 204 -14.67 14.48 -10.02
N ILE A 205 -15.42 13.38 -10.10
CA ILE A 205 -16.14 12.80 -8.96
C ILE A 205 -15.90 11.30 -8.93
N ALA A 206 -15.47 10.78 -7.79
CA ALA A 206 -15.27 9.36 -7.57
C ALA A 206 -15.57 8.92 -6.14
N ARG A 207 -15.85 7.63 -5.97
CA ARG A 207 -16.00 6.98 -4.68
C ARG A 207 -15.05 5.79 -4.62
N ILE A 208 -14.24 5.74 -3.57
CA ILE A 208 -13.35 4.63 -3.25
C ILE A 208 -13.84 3.99 -1.96
N VAL A 209 -14.04 2.68 -1.99
CA VAL A 209 -14.36 1.85 -0.83
C VAL A 209 -13.25 0.83 -0.68
N GLU A 210 -12.66 0.75 0.50
CA GLU A 210 -11.64 -0.24 0.83
C GLU A 210 -12.16 -1.15 1.95
N ALA A 211 -12.02 -2.46 1.78
CA ALA A 211 -12.24 -3.44 2.84
C ALA A 211 -10.98 -4.28 3.05
N GLN A 212 -10.62 -4.53 4.30
CA GLN A 212 -9.38 -5.22 4.65
C GLN A 212 -9.68 -6.46 5.50
N HIS A 213 -9.19 -7.61 5.03
CA HIS A 213 -9.42 -8.91 5.66
C HIS A 213 -8.15 -9.78 5.68
N SER A 214 -8.14 -10.77 6.58
CA SER A 214 -7.04 -11.73 6.72
C SER A 214 -7.53 -13.15 6.42
N LEU A 215 -6.82 -13.85 5.53
CA LEU A 215 -6.96 -15.29 5.24
C LEU A 215 -5.89 -16.13 5.94
N THR A 216 -5.26 -15.58 6.97
CA THR A 216 -4.17 -16.23 7.70
C THR A 216 -4.28 -15.96 9.20
N ASP A 217 -3.82 -16.94 9.98
CA ASP A 217 -3.62 -16.82 11.42
C ASP A 217 -2.20 -16.35 11.78
N ALA A 218 -1.32 -16.17 10.78
CA ALA A 218 0.02 -15.61 10.99
C ALA A 218 -0.06 -14.17 11.51
N HIS A 219 1.00 -13.69 12.15
CA HIS A 219 1.06 -12.28 12.52
C HIS A 219 1.37 -11.44 11.29
N THR A 220 0.62 -10.36 11.11
CA THR A 220 0.82 -9.46 9.98
C THR A 220 1.02 -8.04 10.49
N PHE A 221 1.93 -7.33 9.85
CA PHE A 221 2.09 -5.89 10.01
C PHE A 221 1.94 -5.21 8.66
N THR A 222 0.84 -4.51 8.48
CA THR A 222 0.57 -3.75 7.26
C THR A 222 0.89 -2.27 7.51
N ASN A 223 1.88 -1.74 6.80
CA ASN A 223 2.22 -0.33 6.79
C ASN A 223 1.74 0.29 5.47
N THR A 224 0.49 0.76 5.44
CA THR A 224 -0.14 1.33 4.25
C THR A 224 0.10 2.83 4.18
N VAL A 225 0.46 3.33 3.00
CA VAL A 225 0.44 4.77 2.69
C VAL A 225 -0.56 4.99 1.55
N SER A 226 -1.54 5.86 1.77
CA SER A 226 -2.45 6.32 0.72
C SER A 226 -2.25 7.80 0.48
N GLU A 227 -1.97 8.14 -0.77
CA GLU A 227 -1.86 9.50 -1.27
C GLU A 227 -3.09 9.88 -2.08
N PHE A 228 -3.64 11.06 -1.81
CA PHE A 228 -4.84 11.57 -2.43
C PHE A 228 -4.55 12.92 -3.08
N PHE A 229 -4.85 13.07 -4.36
CA PHE A 229 -4.97 14.37 -5.01
C PHE A 229 -6.43 14.63 -5.37
N VAL A 230 -6.97 15.76 -4.94
CA VAL A 230 -8.36 16.17 -5.15
C VAL A 230 -8.35 17.57 -5.75
N GLY A 231 -8.49 17.64 -7.08
CA GLY A 231 -8.41 18.86 -7.87
C GLY A 231 -9.53 19.86 -7.57
N GLU A 232 -9.47 21.04 -8.18
CA GLU A 232 -10.44 22.10 -7.94
C GLU A 232 -11.86 21.66 -8.34
N ARG A 233 -12.83 21.91 -7.45
CA ARG A 233 -14.26 21.56 -7.66
C ARG A 233 -14.49 20.06 -7.90
N SER A 234 -13.52 19.21 -7.56
CA SER A 234 -13.68 17.76 -7.58
C SER A 234 -14.28 17.25 -6.27
N ASN A 235 -14.64 15.98 -6.24
CA ASN A 235 -15.14 15.31 -5.03
C ASN A 235 -14.66 13.86 -4.98
N LEU A 236 -13.99 13.50 -3.89
CA LEU A 236 -13.62 12.13 -3.59
C LEU A 236 -14.26 11.70 -2.27
N GLU A 237 -15.07 10.66 -2.31
CA GLU A 237 -15.55 9.96 -1.12
C GLU A 237 -14.67 8.73 -0.88
N HIS A 238 -14.06 8.64 0.32
CA HIS A 238 -13.19 7.54 0.71
C HIS A 238 -13.74 6.84 1.95
N TYR A 239 -13.98 5.53 1.84
CA TYR A 239 -14.44 4.67 2.93
C TYR A 239 -13.42 3.57 3.17
N LEU A 240 -13.08 3.33 4.45
CA LEU A 240 -12.21 2.24 4.87
C LEU A 240 -12.93 1.38 5.90
N ILE A 241 -13.07 0.10 5.59
CA ILE A 241 -13.61 -0.95 6.46
C ILE A 241 -12.44 -1.82 6.89
N GLN A 242 -12.12 -1.77 8.18
CA GLN A 242 -11.04 -2.58 8.77
C GLN A 242 -11.68 -3.74 9.53
N ASP A 243 -11.53 -4.94 9.00
CA ASP A 243 -12.06 -6.19 9.59
C ASP A 243 -11.03 -7.32 9.41
N GLU A 244 -9.85 -7.06 9.94
CA GLU A 244 -8.72 -7.97 9.94
C GLU A 244 -8.72 -8.88 11.17
N GLY A 245 -7.97 -9.99 11.09
CA GLY A 245 -7.88 -10.96 12.18
C GLY A 245 -7.21 -10.42 13.46
N PRO A 246 -7.35 -11.12 14.61
CA PRO A 246 -6.80 -10.68 15.89
C PRO A 246 -5.25 -10.65 15.94
N THR A 247 -4.59 -11.27 14.96
CA THR A 247 -3.13 -11.30 14.82
C THR A 247 -2.60 -10.23 13.86
N ALA A 248 -3.49 -9.48 13.21
CA ALA A 248 -3.14 -8.39 12.32
C ALA A 248 -2.86 -7.09 13.09
N SER A 249 -1.90 -6.33 12.59
CA SER A 249 -1.59 -4.99 13.05
C SER A 249 -1.40 -4.10 11.83
N GLN A 250 -1.96 -2.89 11.88
CA GLN A 250 -1.86 -1.95 10.76
C GLN A 250 -1.53 -0.55 11.23
N VAL A 251 -0.72 0.14 10.42
CA VAL A 251 -0.61 1.59 10.40
C VAL A 251 -1.01 2.06 9.01
N HIS A 252 -1.92 3.03 8.94
CA HIS A 252 -2.39 3.58 7.68
C HIS A 252 -2.21 5.09 7.66
N THR A 253 -1.17 5.54 6.95
CA THR A 253 -0.97 6.96 6.66
C THR A 253 -1.86 7.37 5.49
N ARG A 254 -2.70 8.39 5.69
CA ARG A 254 -3.54 8.99 4.64
C ARG A 254 -3.12 10.44 4.47
N ALA A 255 -2.64 10.80 3.29
CA ALA A 255 -2.08 12.11 2.99
C ALA A 255 -2.66 12.67 1.69
N GLY A 256 -3.01 13.95 1.66
CA GLY A 256 -3.57 14.64 0.48
C GLY A 256 -3.83 16.11 0.76
#